data_AF-A0A367U5B1-F1
#
_entry.id   AF-A0A367U5B1-F1
#
_cell.length_a   1.000
_cell.length_b   1.000
_cell.length_c   1.000
_cell.angle_alpha   90.00
_cell.angle_beta   90.00
_cell.angle_gamma   90.00
#
_symmetry.space_group_name_H-M   'P 1'
#
loop_
_entity.id
_entity.type
_entity.pdbx_description
1 polymer ?
#
loop_
_entity_poly.entity_id
_entity_poly.type
_entity_poly.pdbx_seq_one_letter_code
_entity_poly.pdbx_strand_id
1 'polypeptide(L)'
;MKPYDLIEQYKQKKGLRSDNAVAKELGLTRGAISAVKHGGSLSVENAWTIAEVIGMDPAEAVAICKIAQAERSHDEEGLQVWKRRFQAVTHSAATVFGLIAIPYWAEVADKLCILCSIDYLSGKRARSAF
;
A
#
# COMPACT_ATOMS: atom_id res chain seq x y z
N MET A 1 11.98 8.72 -0.42
CA MET A 1 12.23 7.38 -0.98
C MET A 1 12.57 7.52 -2.45
N LYS A 2 13.59 6.83 -2.94
CA LYS A 2 14.03 6.79 -4.34
C LYS A 2 13.57 5.49 -5.02
N PRO A 3 13.52 5.43 -6.36
CA PRO A 3 13.16 4.21 -7.09
C PRO A 3 14.04 3.00 -6.74
N TYR A 4 15.33 3.21 -6.45
CA TYR A 4 16.22 2.12 -6.04
C TYR A 4 15.87 1.55 -4.66
N ASP A 5 15.32 2.36 -3.75
CA ASP A 5 14.89 1.89 -2.43
C ASP A 5 13.74 0.86 -2.56
N LEU A 6 12.88 0.99 -3.57
CA LEU A 6 11.84 0.00 -3.89
C LEU A 6 12.45 -1.36 -4.26
N ILE A 7 13.52 -1.35 -5.05
CA ILE A 7 14.28 -2.55 -5.43
C ILE A 7 14.92 -3.18 -4.18
N GLU A 8 15.45 -2.38 -3.26
CA GLU A 8 16.04 -2.89 -2.02
C GLU A 8 15.01 -3.51 -1.08
N GLN A 9 13.85 -2.90 -0.93
CA GLN A 9 12.74 -3.47 -0.15
C GLN A 9 12.22 -4.76 -0.79
N TYR A 10 12.06 -4.79 -2.11
CA TYR A 10 11.71 -6.01 -2.84
C TYR A 10 12.73 -7.13 -2.59
N LYS A 11 14.02 -6.81 -2.71
CA LYS A 11 15.14 -7.73 -2.46
C LYS A 11 15.08 -8.33 -1.06
N GLN A 12 14.84 -7.48 -0.05
CA GLN A 12 14.69 -7.92 1.34
C GLN A 12 13.47 -8.81 1.53
N LYS A 13 12.30 -8.41 1.00
CA LYS A 13 11.03 -9.14 1.14
C LYS A 13 11.10 -10.54 0.52
N LYS A 14 11.77 -10.68 -0.63
CA LYS A 14 11.98 -11.96 -1.32
C LYS A 14 13.19 -12.76 -0.80
N GLY A 15 13.98 -12.22 0.12
CA GLY A 15 15.19 -12.87 0.62
C GLY A 15 16.29 -13.04 -0.43
N LEU A 16 16.32 -12.16 -1.45
CA LEU A 16 17.27 -12.23 -2.55
C LEU A 16 18.61 -11.63 -2.13
N ARG A 17 19.72 -12.29 -2.52
CA ARG A 17 21.07 -11.90 -2.11
C ARG A 17 21.79 -10.96 -3.09
N SER A 18 21.23 -10.71 -4.27
CA SER A 18 21.89 -9.89 -5.28
C SER A 18 20.92 -9.13 -6.17
N ASP A 19 21.36 -7.98 -6.67
CA ASP A 19 20.64 -7.16 -7.63
C ASP A 19 20.41 -7.92 -8.96
N ASN A 20 21.32 -8.84 -9.31
CA ASN A 20 21.14 -9.73 -10.47
C ASN A 20 19.99 -10.72 -10.29
N ALA A 21 19.76 -11.19 -9.07
CA ALA A 21 18.62 -12.07 -8.78
C ALA A 21 17.30 -11.28 -8.87
N VAL A 22 17.28 -10.04 -8.38
CA VAL A 22 16.13 -9.14 -8.54
C VAL A 22 15.87 -8.84 -10.01
N ALA A 23 16.91 -8.56 -10.79
CA ALA A 23 16.80 -8.34 -12.23
C ALA A 23 16.13 -9.53 -12.93
N LYS A 24 16.55 -10.75 -12.60
CA LYS A 24 15.99 -11.98 -13.18
C LYS A 24 14.51 -12.16 -12.80
N GLU A 25 14.13 -11.92 -11.55
CA GLU A 25 12.73 -12.06 -11.12
C GLU A 25 11.82 -11.02 -11.78
N LEU A 26 12.26 -9.77 -11.87
CA LEU A 26 11.46 -8.68 -12.46
C LEU A 26 11.54 -8.66 -14.00
N GLY A 27 12.24 -9.60 -14.63
CA GLY A 27 12.45 -9.61 -16.08
C GLY A 27 13.28 -8.40 -16.58
N LEU A 28 14.05 -7.77 -15.71
CA LEU A 28 14.90 -6.62 -16.00
C LEU A 28 16.31 -7.05 -16.39
N THR A 29 16.97 -6.23 -17.21
CA THR A 29 18.40 -6.42 -17.46
C THR A 29 19.22 -5.90 -16.28
N ARG A 30 20.47 -6.40 -16.14
CA ARG A 30 21.42 -5.86 -15.15
C ARG A 30 21.68 -4.37 -15.35
N GLY A 31 21.73 -3.94 -16.61
CA GLY A 31 21.87 -2.53 -16.99
C GLY A 31 20.68 -1.69 -16.52
N ALA A 32 19.46 -2.21 -16.60
CA ALA A 32 18.28 -1.52 -16.09
C ALA A 32 18.33 -1.31 -14.57
N ILE A 33 18.70 -2.34 -13.80
CA ILE A 33 18.88 -2.18 -12.33
C ILE A 33 19.99 -1.17 -12.01
N SER A 34 21.11 -1.24 -12.73
CA SER A 34 22.21 -0.29 -12.57
C SER A 34 21.78 1.15 -12.89
N ALA A 35 21.02 1.34 -13.97
CA ALA A 35 20.47 2.64 -14.33
C ALA A 35 19.59 3.20 -13.21
N VAL A 36 18.70 2.39 -12.63
CA VAL A 36 17.86 2.79 -11.48
C VAL A 36 18.71 3.16 -10.27
N LYS A 37 19.76 2.39 -9.97
CA LYS A 37 20.71 2.68 -8.89
C LYS A 37 21.40 4.04 -9.04
N HIS A 38 21.67 4.45 -10.28
CA HIS A 38 22.27 5.74 -10.63
C HIS A 38 21.23 6.85 -10.89
N GLY A 39 20.01 6.70 -10.37
CA GLY A 39 18.97 7.74 -10.44
C GLY A 39 17.97 7.57 -11.57
N GLY A 40 18.05 6.50 -12.37
CA GLY A 40 17.01 6.10 -13.29
C GLY A 40 15.69 5.77 -12.59
N SER A 41 14.61 5.64 -13.37
CA SER A 41 13.29 5.25 -12.88
C SER A 41 12.92 3.85 -13.36
N LEU A 42 12.02 3.19 -12.63
CA LEU A 42 11.38 1.96 -13.08
C LEU A 42 10.25 2.29 -14.07
N SER A 43 9.83 1.29 -14.85
CA SER A 43 8.56 1.37 -15.59
C SER A 43 7.39 1.27 -14.61
N VAL A 44 6.19 1.68 -15.06
CA VAL A 44 4.98 1.66 -14.23
C VAL A 44 4.66 0.23 -13.79
N GLU A 45 4.79 -0.73 -14.71
CA GLU A 45 4.50 -2.14 -14.50
C GLU A 45 5.44 -2.76 -13.46
N ASN A 46 6.73 -2.42 -13.53
CA ASN A 46 7.72 -2.89 -12.57
C ASN A 46 7.52 -2.27 -11.19
N ALA A 47 7.23 -0.97 -11.12
CA ALA A 47 6.92 -0.29 -9.87
C ALA A 47 5.67 -0.89 -9.19
N TRP A 48 4.63 -1.17 -9.99
CA TRP A 48 3.41 -1.83 -9.53
C TRP A 48 3.68 -3.23 -8.97
N THR A 49 4.39 -4.06 -9.74
CA THR A 49 4.74 -5.43 -9.34
C THR A 49 5.56 -5.45 -8.05
N ILE A 50 6.52 -4.51 -7.91
CA ILE A 50 7.30 -4.38 -6.67
C ILE A 50 6.38 -4.02 -5.50
N ALA A 51 5.47 -3.07 -5.68
CA ALA A 51 4.55 -2.61 -4.64
C ALA A 51 3.68 -3.73 -4.08
N GLU A 52 3.11 -4.55 -4.96
CA GLU A 52 2.27 -5.70 -4.58
C GLU A 52 3.05 -6.70 -3.70
N VAL A 53 4.33 -6.92 -4.01
CA VAL A 53 5.17 -7.84 -3.23
C VAL A 53 5.55 -7.27 -1.87
N ILE A 54 5.93 -5.99 -1.81
CA ILE A 54 6.35 -5.36 -0.55
C ILE A 54 5.17 -4.97 0.34
N GLY A 55 3.94 -4.98 -0.19
CA GLY A 55 2.72 -4.58 0.51
C GLY A 55 2.54 -3.05 0.57
N MET A 56 3.08 -2.33 -0.41
CA MET A 56 2.91 -0.88 -0.58
C MET A 56 1.76 -0.61 -1.56
N ASP A 57 1.09 0.53 -1.44
CA ASP A 57 0.12 0.97 -2.44
C ASP A 57 0.82 1.12 -3.81
N PRO A 58 0.37 0.42 -4.87
CA PRO A 58 0.95 0.56 -6.20
C PRO A 58 0.97 2.00 -6.72
N ALA A 59 -0.01 2.83 -6.35
CA ALA A 59 -0.02 4.24 -6.73
C ALA A 59 1.16 5.00 -6.12
N GLU A 60 1.56 4.67 -4.90
CA GLU A 60 2.72 5.26 -4.22
C GLU A 60 4.04 4.87 -4.89
N ALA A 61 4.22 3.59 -5.22
CA ALA A 61 5.42 3.15 -5.92
C ALA A 61 5.58 3.81 -7.31
N VAL A 62 4.47 3.94 -8.05
CA VAL A 62 4.46 4.63 -9.35
C VAL A 62 4.75 6.11 -9.18
N ALA A 63 4.18 6.77 -8.17
CA ALA A 63 4.42 8.18 -7.88
C ALA A 63 5.90 8.44 -7.55
N ILE A 64 6.53 7.60 -6.72
CA ILE A 64 7.97 7.67 -6.41
C ILE A 64 8.80 7.65 -7.72
N CYS A 65 8.46 6.76 -8.65
CA CYS A 65 9.16 6.65 -9.93
C CYS A 65 8.96 7.88 -10.82
N LYS A 66 7.74 8.42 -10.88
CA LYS A 66 7.41 9.58 -11.72
C LYS A 66 7.96 10.89 -11.18
N ILE A 67 7.94 11.07 -9.86
CA ILE A 67 8.57 12.23 -9.21
C ILE A 67 10.08 12.21 -9.49
N ALA A 68 10.76 11.08 -9.26
CA ALA A 68 12.19 10.96 -9.54
C ALA A 68 12.54 11.14 -11.03
N GLN A 69 11.62 10.80 -11.95
CA GLN A 69 11.79 11.07 -13.37
C GLN A 69 11.69 12.58 -13.67
N ALA A 70 10.66 13.25 -13.15
CA ALA A 70 10.42 14.68 -13.36
C ALA A 70 11.54 15.56 -12.76
N GLU A 71 12.05 15.20 -11.58
CA GLU A 71 13.18 15.89 -10.94
C GLU A 71 14.44 15.88 -11.83
N ARG A 72 14.68 14.78 -12.57
CA ARG A 72 15.83 14.68 -13.49
C ARG A 72 15.63 15.43 -14.80
N SER A 73 14.41 15.46 -15.31
CA SER A 73 14.11 16.16 -16.57
C SER A 73 13.95 17.67 -16.38
N HIS A 74 14.08 18.18 -15.14
CA HIS A 74 13.75 19.56 -14.78
C HIS A 74 12.34 19.96 -15.24
N ASP A 75 11.42 19.00 -15.27
CA ASP A 75 10.03 19.21 -15.67
C ASP A 75 9.22 19.61 -14.43
N GLU A 76 9.31 20.91 -14.12
CA GLU A 76 8.66 21.49 -12.95
C GLU A 76 7.12 21.35 -13.03
N GLU A 77 6.55 21.42 -14.23
CA GLU A 77 5.11 21.27 -14.46
C GLU A 77 4.65 19.83 -14.22
N GLY A 78 5.35 18.87 -14.81
CA GLY A 78 5.10 17.44 -14.59
C GLY A 78 5.23 17.04 -13.11
N LEU A 79 6.22 17.57 -12.41
CA LEU A 79 6.43 17.32 -10.98
C LEU A 79 5.22 17.78 -10.14
N GLN A 80 4.73 19.00 -10.37
CA GLN A 80 3.59 19.55 -9.63
C GLN A 80 2.30 18.78 -9.91
N VAL A 81 2.10 18.36 -11.16
CA VAL A 81 0.98 17.55 -11.59
C VAL A 81 0.95 16.19 -10.87
N TRP A 82 2.08 15.49 -10.81
CA TRP A 82 2.18 14.20 -10.13
C TRP A 82 2.02 14.33 -8.62
N LYS A 83 2.63 15.37 -8.01
CA LYS A 83 2.44 15.67 -6.58
C LYS A 83 0.97 15.90 -6.23
N ARG A 84 0.24 16.70 -7.02
CA ARG A 84 -1.19 16.96 -6.80
C ARG A 84 -2.04 15.70 -6.96
N ARG A 85 -1.79 14.90 -8.01
CA ARG A 85 -2.52 13.65 -8.23
C ARG A 85 -2.32 12.66 -7.08
N PHE A 86 -1.11 12.56 -6.55
CA PHE A 86 -0.82 11.68 -5.43
C PHE A 86 -1.53 12.09 -4.13
N GLN A 87 -1.57 13.39 -3.82
CA GLN A 87 -2.30 13.92 -2.66
C GLN A 87 -3.82 13.72 -2.75
N ALA A 88 -4.38 13.65 -3.96
CA ALA A 88 -5.82 13.43 -4.15
C ALA A 88 -6.24 11.96 -3.94
N VAL A 89 -5.39 10.99 -4.31
CA VAL A 89 -5.67 9.55 -4.18
C VAL A 89 -5.66 9.10 -2.72
N THR A 90 -4.72 9.62 -1.92
CA THR A 90 -4.60 9.29 -0.48
C THR A 90 -5.82 9.76 0.34
N HIS A 91 -6.46 10.88 -0.04
CA HIS A 91 -7.66 11.36 0.65
C HIS A 91 -8.96 10.68 0.18
N SER A 92 -9.03 10.21 -1.06
CA SER A 92 -10.28 9.68 -1.65
C SER A 92 -10.53 8.21 -1.33
N ALA A 93 -9.48 7.38 -1.16
CA ALA A 93 -9.67 5.99 -0.73
C ALA A 93 -10.19 5.91 0.71
N ALA A 94 -9.67 6.73 1.62
CA ALA A 94 -10.06 6.75 3.03
C ALA A 94 -11.54 7.14 3.23
N THR A 95 -12.08 8.05 2.41
CA THR A 95 -13.48 8.47 2.50
C THR A 95 -14.45 7.39 2.01
N VAL A 96 -14.13 6.67 0.93
CA VAL A 96 -14.97 5.56 0.44
C VAL A 96 -14.99 4.39 1.45
N PHE A 97 -13.83 4.01 2.00
CA PHE A 97 -13.78 2.97 3.03
C PHE A 97 -14.48 3.40 4.33
N GLY A 98 -14.36 4.66 4.74
CA GLY A 98 -15.10 5.20 5.88
C GLY A 98 -16.62 5.12 5.69
N LEU A 99 -17.12 5.48 4.51
CA LEU A 99 -18.56 5.47 4.23
C LEU A 99 -19.18 4.06 4.19
N ILE A 100 -18.40 3.03 3.83
CA ILE A 100 -18.88 1.63 3.80
C ILE A 100 -18.65 0.94 5.14
N ALA A 101 -17.54 1.22 5.83
CA ALA A 101 -17.21 0.56 7.09
C ALA A 101 -18.09 1.06 8.25
N ILE A 102 -18.43 2.36 8.32
CA ILE A 102 -19.25 2.93 9.39
C ILE A 102 -20.64 2.24 9.52
N PRO A 103 -21.44 2.06 8.45
CA PRO A 103 -22.71 1.35 8.57
C PRO A 103 -22.53 -0.15 8.82
N TYR A 104 -21.45 -0.76 8.31
CA TYR A 104 -21.17 -2.18 8.54
C TYR A 104 -20.84 -2.48 10.01
N TRP A 105 -20.07 -1.63 10.69
CA TRP A 105 -19.82 -1.77 12.13
C TRP A 105 -21.06 -1.53 12.98
N ALA A 106 -21.97 -0.64 12.55
CA ALA A 106 -23.24 -0.42 13.23
C ALA A 106 -24.15 -1.66 13.20
N GLU A 107 -24.28 -2.34 12.06
CA GLU A 107 -25.08 -3.58 11.95
C GLU A 107 -24.46 -4.78 12.68
N VAL A 108 -23.12 -4.85 12.77
CA VAL A 108 -22.42 -5.95 13.45
C VAL A 108 -22.43 -5.78 14.98
N ALA A 109 -22.42 -4.54 15.49
CA ALA A 109 -22.48 -4.27 16.93
C ALA A 109 -23.78 -4.78 17.58
N ASP A 110 -24.92 -4.66 16.90
CA ASP A 110 -26.21 -5.17 17.40
C ASP A 110 -26.25 -6.70 17.49
N LYS A 111 -25.55 -7.41 16.59
CA LYS A 111 -25.53 -8.89 16.57
C LYS A 111 -24.52 -9.52 17.53
N LEU A 112 -23.47 -8.79 17.90
CA LEU A 112 -22.39 -9.27 18.78
C LEU A 112 -22.37 -8.58 20.15
N CYS A 113 -23.44 -7.88 20.53
CA CYS A 113 -23.54 -7.23 21.84
C CYS A 113 -23.40 -8.26 22.97
N ILE A 114 -22.19 -8.40 23.49
CA ILE A 114 -21.83 -9.24 24.64
C ILE A 114 -22.62 -8.80 25.89
N LEU A 115 -23.04 -7.53 25.98
CA LEU A 115 -23.88 -7.05 27.08
C LEU A 115 -25.31 -7.64 27.02
N CYS A 116 -25.88 -7.81 25.82
CA CYS A 116 -27.19 -8.48 25.67
C CYS A 116 -27.14 -9.96 26.07
N SER A 117 -26.01 -10.66 25.86
CA SER A 117 -25.88 -12.06 26.27
C SER A 117 -25.65 -12.21 27.79
N ILE A 118 -24.99 -11.25 28.43
CA ILE A 118 -24.80 -11.22 29.89
C ILE A 118 -26.14 -10.99 30.62
N ASP A 119 -26.99 -10.09 30.13
CA ASP A 119 -28.32 -9.86 30.75
C ASP A 119 -29.26 -11.06 30.61
N TYR A 120 -29.24 -11.76 29.46
CA TYR A 120 -30.02 -12.99 29.27
C TYR A 120 -29.59 -14.12 30.22
N LEU A 121 -28.29 -14.27 30.47
CA LEU A 121 -27.74 -15.28 31.38
C LEU A 121 -27.94 -14.91 32.86
N SER A 122 -27.86 -13.63 33.20
CA SER A 122 -28.17 -13.08 34.53
C SER A 122 -29.65 -13.32 34.91
N GLY A 123 -30.58 -13.01 34.00
CA GLY A 123 -32.01 -13.20 34.21
C GLY A 123 -32.45 -14.66 34.35
N LYS A 124 -31.79 -15.59 33.65
CA LYS A 124 -32.05 -17.04 33.79
C LYS A 124 -31.53 -17.62 35.12
N ARG A 125 -30.35 -17.19 35.58
CA ARG A 125 -29.78 -17.66 36.86
C ARG A 125 -30.58 -17.16 38.07
N ALA A 126 -31.17 -15.96 37.97
CA ALA A 126 -32.03 -15.41 39.03
C ALA A 126 -33.38 -16.14 39.17
N ARG A 127 -33.91 -16.75 38.10
CA ARG A 127 -35.19 -17.49 38.13
C ARG A 127 -35.06 -18.97 38.50
N SER A 128 -33.85 -19.54 38.48
CA SER A 128 -33.62 -20.94 38.87
C SER A 128 -33.22 -21.11 40.35
N ALA A 129 -33.30 -20.05 41.14
CA ALA A 129 -32.91 -20.03 42.55
C ALA A 129 -34.10 -19.87 43.53
N PHE A 130 -35.34 -20.10 43.07
CA PHE A 130 -36.54 -20.17 43.88
C PHE A 130 -37.36 -21.41 43.52
#